data_AF-A0A2V7TXH0-F1
#
_entry.id   AF-A0A2V7TXH0-F1
#
_cell.length_a   1.000
_cell.length_b   1.000
_cell.length_c   1.000
_cell.angle_alpha   90.00
_cell.angle_beta   90.00
_cell.angle_gamma   90.00
#
_symmetry.space_group_name_H-M   'P 1'
#
loop_
_entity.id
_entity.type
_entity.pdbx_description
1 polymer ?
#
loop_
_entity_poly.entity_id
_entity_poly.type
_entity_poly.pdbx_seq_one_letter_code
_entity_poly.pdbx_strand_id
1 'polypeptide(L)'
;TDASGKRIWQVEARALRREHGWLLYAVNHGGAAVEVALSLPAPARSLKDLRRGVALPPGSPIALGAGETWLIAIEQARQDSSP
;
A
#
# COMPACT_ATOMS: atom_id res chain seq x y z
N THR A 1 -0.63 3.25 20.33
CA THR A 1 0.24 4.03 21.23
C THR A 1 0.72 3.09 22.31
N ASP A 2 1.92 3.31 22.87
CA ASP A 2 2.37 2.50 23.99
C ASP A 2 1.69 2.99 25.27
N ALA A 3 1.96 2.34 26.39
CA ALA A 3 1.40 2.70 27.69
C ALA A 3 1.73 4.15 28.12
N SER A 4 2.68 4.83 27.46
CA SER A 4 3.05 6.23 27.73
C SER A 4 2.32 7.24 26.83
N GLY A 5 1.40 6.79 25.97
CA GLY A 5 0.67 7.66 25.04
C GLY A 5 1.46 8.03 23.78
N LYS A 6 2.67 7.47 23.60
CA LYS A 6 3.49 7.69 22.40
C LYS A 6 2.92 6.90 21.22
N ARG A 7 2.75 7.57 20.08
CA ARG A 7 2.20 6.95 18.85
C ARG A 7 3.20 5.93 18.30
N ILE A 8 2.89 4.62 18.43
CA ILE A 8 3.82 3.51 18.07
C ILE A 8 3.92 3.34 16.55
N TRP A 9 2.84 3.62 15.81
CA TRP A 9 2.77 3.33 14.38
C TRP A 9 3.15 4.57 13.57
N GLN A 10 4.27 4.50 12.86
CA GLN A 10 4.71 5.55 11.93
C GLN A 10 3.91 5.52 10.63
N VAL A 11 3.46 4.35 10.20
CA VAL A 11 2.63 4.17 9.00
C VAL A 11 1.34 3.45 9.37
N GLU A 12 0.23 3.94 8.86
CA GLU A 12 -1.06 3.23 8.86
C GLU A 12 -1.42 2.86 7.43
N ALA A 13 -1.87 1.63 7.22
CA ALA A 13 -2.37 1.18 5.92
C ALA A 13 -3.70 0.44 6.08
N ARG A 14 -4.62 0.66 5.12
CA ARG A 14 -5.91 -0.01 5.03
C ARG A 14 -6.15 -0.46 3.61
N ALA A 15 -6.62 -1.69 3.44
CA ALA A 15 -6.95 -2.25 2.14
C ALA A 15 -8.45 -2.55 2.05
N LEU A 16 -9.03 -2.28 0.89
CA LEU A 16 -10.41 -2.61 0.55
C LEU A 16 -10.41 -3.58 -0.64
N ARG A 17 -11.13 -4.70 -0.51
CA ARG A 17 -11.28 -5.68 -1.60
C ARG A 17 -12.17 -5.09 -2.70
N ARG A 18 -11.80 -5.32 -3.94
CA ARG A 18 -12.57 -5.02 -5.15
C ARG A 18 -12.73 -6.30 -5.98
N GLU A 19 -13.64 -6.28 -6.94
CA GLU A 19 -13.91 -7.43 -7.84
C GLU A 19 -12.63 -8.00 -8.48
N HIS A 20 -11.74 -7.13 -8.96
CA HIS A 20 -10.52 -7.51 -9.67
C HIS A 20 -9.22 -7.21 -8.90
N GLY A 21 -9.29 -7.00 -7.59
CA GLY A 21 -8.10 -6.76 -6.77
C GLY A 21 -8.36 -5.97 -5.50
N TRP A 22 -7.53 -4.96 -5.23
CA TRP A 22 -7.56 -4.18 -4.00
C TRP A 22 -7.41 -2.68 -4.26
N LEU A 23 -7.95 -1.89 -3.33
CA LEU A 23 -7.60 -0.49 -3.15
C LEU A 23 -6.86 -0.36 -1.82
N LEU A 24 -5.63 0.13 -1.85
CA LEU A 24 -4.81 0.36 -0.67
C LEU A 24 -4.73 1.86 -0.39
N TYR A 25 -5.00 2.25 0.84
CA TYR A 25 -4.69 3.57 1.37
C TYR A 25 -3.58 3.43 2.41
N ALA A 26 -2.54 4.26 2.32
CA ALA A 26 -1.46 4.31 3.28
C ALA A 26 -1.18 5.77 3.68
N VAL A 27 -0.81 6.00 4.93
CA VAL A 27 -0.42 7.31 5.45
C VAL A 27 0.78 7.18 6.38
N ASN A 28 1.77 8.03 6.17
CA ASN A 28 2.90 8.19 7.09
C ASN A 28 2.55 9.30 8.11
N HIS A 29 2.29 8.90 9.35
CA HIS A 29 2.04 9.80 10.47
C HIS A 29 3.34 10.33 11.12
N GLY A 30 4.50 9.85 10.66
CA GLY A 30 5.81 10.23 11.17
C GLY A 30 6.32 11.58 10.64
N GLY A 31 7.32 12.13 11.33
CA GLY A 31 8.00 13.39 10.96
C GLY A 31 9.16 13.22 9.97
N ALA A 32 9.38 12.00 9.46
CA ALA A 32 10.44 11.69 8.50
C ALA A 32 9.91 10.74 7.41
N ALA A 33 10.60 10.68 6.28
CA ALA A 33 10.27 9.74 5.21
C ALA A 33 10.54 8.28 5.65
N VAL A 34 9.76 7.35 5.10
CA VAL A 34 9.85 5.92 5.39
C VAL A 34 9.66 5.11 4.12
N GLU A 35 10.39 4.00 3.99
CA GLU A 35 10.19 3.02 2.93
C GLU A 35 9.30 1.88 3.43
N VAL A 36 8.29 1.52 2.63
CA VAL A 36 7.37 0.43 2.95
C VAL A 36 7.34 -0.58 1.81
N ALA A 37 7.50 -1.87 2.15
CA ALA A 37 7.30 -2.95 1.20
C ALA A 37 5.86 -3.45 1.28
N LEU A 38 5.19 -3.60 0.13
CA LEU A 38 3.85 -4.17 0.07
C LEU A 38 3.92 -5.69 -0.03
N SER A 39 3.36 -6.38 0.97
CA SER A 39 3.11 -7.82 0.89
C SER A 39 1.67 -8.04 0.40
N LEU A 40 1.52 -8.72 -0.75
CA LEU A 40 0.23 -8.96 -1.38
C LEU A 40 -0.13 -10.44 -1.32
N PRO A 41 -1.41 -10.80 -1.10
CA PRO A 41 -1.82 -12.20 -0.99
C PRO A 41 -1.75 -12.98 -2.31
N ALA A 42 -1.65 -12.29 -3.45
CA ALA A 42 -1.40 -12.87 -4.76
C ALA A 42 -0.59 -11.87 -5.61
N PRO A 43 0.13 -12.34 -6.64
CA PRO A 43 0.87 -11.47 -7.55
C PRO A 43 -0.04 -10.38 -8.13
N ALA A 44 0.44 -9.15 -8.10
CA ALA A 44 -0.25 -8.06 -8.77
C ALA A 44 0.11 -8.05 -10.25
N ARG A 45 -0.92 -7.92 -11.09
CA ARG A 45 -0.78 -7.64 -12.52
C ARG A 45 -0.37 -6.19 -12.75
N SER A 46 -0.91 -5.27 -11.96
CA SER A 46 -0.55 -3.85 -12.02
C SER A 46 -0.75 -3.16 -10.68
N LEU A 47 0.12 -2.19 -10.37
CA LEU A 47 -0.08 -1.23 -9.28
C LEU A 47 -0.10 0.18 -9.87
N LYS A 48 -1.02 1.02 -9.41
CA LYS A 48 -1.13 2.42 -9.84
C LYS A 48 -1.38 3.33 -8.65
N ASP A 49 -0.54 4.34 -8.47
CA ASP A 49 -0.86 5.47 -7.60
C ASP A 49 -1.95 6.31 -8.27
N LEU A 50 -3.15 6.30 -7.67
CA LEU A 50 -4.31 6.99 -8.20
C LEU A 50 -4.24 8.50 -8.03
N ARG A 51 -3.48 9.01 -7.06
CA ARG A 51 -3.32 10.46 -6.85
C ARG A 51 -2.37 11.05 -7.87
N ARG A 52 -1.30 10.33 -8.20
CA ARG A 52 -0.28 10.77 -9.15
C ARG A 52 -0.52 10.29 -10.58
N GLY A 53 -1.39 9.31 -10.77
CA GLY A 53 -1.66 8.71 -12.07
C GLY A 53 -0.54 7.81 -12.60
N VAL A 54 0.46 7.48 -11.78
CA VAL A 54 1.66 6.74 -12.20
C VAL A 54 1.55 5.25 -11.89
N ALA A 55 2.09 4.42 -12.80
CA ALA A 55 2.27 3.00 -12.56
C ALA A 55 3.43 2.77 -11.59
N LEU A 56 3.27 1.81 -10.69
CA LEU A 56 4.28 1.41 -9.72
C LEU A 56 4.78 0.00 -10.06
N PRO A 57 6.10 -0.25 -9.96
CA PRO A 57 6.63 -1.59 -10.14
C PRO A 57 6.17 -2.50 -9.00
N PRO A 58 5.55 -3.67 -9.29
CA PRO A 58 5.21 -4.65 -8.26
C PRO A 58 6.47 -5.10 -7.49
N GLY A 59 6.36 -5.17 -6.16
CA GLY A 59 7.44 -5.65 -5.28
C GLY A 59 8.52 -4.62 -4.95
N SER A 60 8.52 -3.44 -5.58
CA SER A 60 9.42 -2.35 -5.18
C SER A 60 8.96 -1.70 -3.87
N PRO A 61 9.90 -1.34 -2.97
CA PRO A 61 9.58 -0.50 -1.83
C PRO A 61 8.98 0.84 -2.29
N ILE A 62 8.09 1.36 -1.46
CA ILE A 62 7.40 2.62 -1.67
C ILE A 62 7.92 3.61 -0.63
N ALA A 63 8.43 4.75 -1.09
CA ALA A 63 8.79 5.85 -0.21
C ALA A 63 7.55 6.71 0.11
N LEU A 64 7.19 6.82 1.39
CA LEU A 64 6.23 7.81 1.88
C LEU A 64 6.99 8.90 2.65
N GLY A 65 6.91 10.13 2.15
CA GLY A 65 7.36 11.32 2.87
C GLY A 65 6.60 11.55 4.17
N ALA A 66 7.11 12.45 5.01
CA ALA A 66 6.47 12.82 6.27
C ALA A 66 5.07 13.41 6.01
N GLY A 67 4.04 12.89 6.69
CA GLY A 67 2.64 13.30 6.50
C GLY A 67 2.03 12.88 5.16
N GLU A 68 2.76 12.14 4.31
CA GLU A 68 2.29 11.79 2.98
C GLU A 68 1.24 10.68 3.02
N THR A 69 0.31 10.73 2.08
CA THR A 69 -0.70 9.69 1.86
C THR A 69 -0.61 9.12 0.45
N TRP A 70 -0.76 7.81 0.33
CA TRP A 70 -0.84 7.10 -0.95
C TRP A 70 -2.21 6.45 -1.10
N LEU A 71 -2.71 6.42 -2.35
CA LEU A 71 -3.90 5.68 -2.73
C LEU A 71 -3.56 4.83 -3.95
N ILE A 72 -3.47 3.52 -3.77
CA ILE A 72 -2.95 2.60 -4.78
C ILE A 72 -4.06 1.64 -5.22
N ALA A 73 -4.34 1.61 -6.52
CA ALA A 73 -5.10 0.53 -7.12
C ALA A 73 -4.17 -0.65 -7.42
N ILE A 74 -4.58 -1.84 -7.00
CA ILE A 74 -3.84 -3.09 -7.18
C ILE A 74 -4.75 -4.04 -7.93
N GLU A 75 -4.40 -4.37 -9.18
CA GLU A 75 -5.07 -5.44 -9.92
C GLU A 75 -4.31 -6.73 -9.67
N GLN A 76 -5.00 -7.79 -9.24
CA GLN A 76 -4.37 -9.08 -9.04
C GLN A 76 -4.35 -9.87 -10.35
N ALA A 77 -3.30 -10.64 -10.59
CA ALA A 77 -3.34 -11.66 -11.61
C ALA A 77 -4.45 -12.65 -11.25
N ARG A 78 -5.29 -13.05 -12.21
CA ARG A 78 -6.20 -14.17 -11.98
C ARG A 78 -5.36 -15.37 -11.60
N GLN A 79 -5.67 -15.99 -10.46
CA GLN A 79 -5.26 -17.36 -10.24
C GLN A 79 -6.14 -18.18 -11.18
N ASP A 80 -5.60 -18.57 -12.32
CA ASP A 80 -6.21 -19.62 -13.11
C ASP A 80 -6.25 -20.84 -12.19
N SER A 81 -7.44 -21.11 -11.65
CA SER A 81 -7.73 -22.34 -10.94
C SER A 81 -7.71 -23.41 -12.01
N SER A 82 -6.54 -24.04 -12.20
CA SER A 82 -6.46 -25.23 -13.03
C SER A 82 -7.36 -26.30 -12.38
N PRO A 83 -8.30 -26.91 -13.12
CA PRO A 83 -9.23 -27.90 -12.60
C PRO A 83 -8.54 -29.19 -12.14
#